data_AF-A0A101WDG7-F1
#
_entry.id   AF-A0A101WDG7-F1
#
_cell.length_a   1.000
_cell.length_b   1.000
_cell.length_c   1.000
_cell.angle_alpha   90.00
_cell.angle_beta   90.00
_cell.angle_gamma   90.00
#
_symmetry.space_group_name_H-M   'P 1'
#
loop_
_entity.id
_entity.type
_entity.pdbx_description
1 polymer ?
#
loop_
_entity_poly.entity_id
_entity_poly.type
_entity_poly.pdbx_seq_one_letter_code
_entity_poly.pdbx_strand_id
1 'polypeptide(L)'
;MKLKIISSIGKAVVKENDGKATVKKKLNQTQEQIIALINKNAKITADDMAKAIGITKRNIEKNIKLLKDHGILIRVGGKKEGHWEIIK
;
A
#
# COMPACT_ATOMS: atom_id res chain seq x y z
N MET A 1 -24.41 4.43 -23.90
CA MET A 1 -24.66 5.75 -23.27
C MET A 1 -24.72 5.56 -21.75
N LYS A 2 -24.32 6.59 -20.98
CA LYS A 2 -23.95 6.63 -19.55
C LYS A 2 -22.47 6.30 -19.28
N LEU A 3 -21.65 7.10 -18.61
CA LEU A 3 -21.48 8.56 -18.46
C LEU A 3 -20.09 8.68 -17.81
N LYS A 4 -19.17 9.48 -18.38
CA LYS A 4 -17.93 9.89 -17.69
C LYS A 4 -18.33 10.87 -16.59
N ILE A 5 -18.01 10.61 -15.31
CA ILE A 5 -17.85 11.67 -14.30
C ILE A 5 -16.65 11.36 -13.36
N ILE A 6 -15.54 12.05 -13.64
CA ILE A 6 -14.65 12.84 -12.76
C ILE A 6 -14.23 12.25 -11.40
N SER A 7 -12.91 12.02 -11.24
CA SER A 7 -12.18 12.59 -10.10
C SER A 7 -10.82 13.14 -10.55
N SER A 8 -10.84 14.38 -11.05
CA SER A 8 -9.77 15.33 -10.73
C SER A 8 -9.61 15.31 -9.21
N ILE A 9 -8.42 15.22 -8.62
CA ILE A 9 -7.44 16.30 -8.51
C ILE A 9 -6.12 15.64 -8.14
N GLY A 10 -5.15 15.61 -9.07
CA GLY A 10 -3.75 15.39 -8.75
C GLY A 10 -3.23 16.62 -8.01
N LYS A 11 -3.47 16.73 -6.70
CA LYS A 11 -2.81 17.72 -5.86
C LYS A 11 -1.44 17.16 -5.50
N ALA A 12 -0.43 17.56 -6.27
CA ALA A 12 0.95 17.50 -5.84
C ALA A 12 1.09 18.40 -4.60
N VAL A 13 1.13 17.80 -3.41
CA VAL A 13 1.59 18.50 -2.21
C VAL A 13 3.08 18.16 -2.07
N VAL A 14 3.90 19.10 -2.54
CA VAL A 14 5.32 19.19 -2.18
C VAL A 14 5.39 19.70 -0.75
N LYS A 15 6.09 18.98 0.12
CA LYS A 15 6.51 19.49 1.42
C LYS A 15 7.96 19.04 1.62
N GLU A 16 8.87 19.93 1.26
CA GLU A 16 10.27 19.86 1.65
C GLU A 16 10.38 20.18 3.14
N ASN A 17 11.13 19.38 3.89
CA ASN A 17 11.69 19.73 5.19
C ASN A 17 12.86 18.76 5.51
N ASP A 18 14.04 19.33 5.49
CA ASP A 18 15.18 19.16 6.40
C ASP A 18 15.67 17.75 6.81
N GLY A 19 16.88 17.44 6.36
CA GLY A 19 17.96 17.13 7.31
C GLY A 19 17.97 15.76 7.99
N LYS A 20 17.65 14.67 7.28
CA LYS A 20 18.20 13.32 7.55
C LYS A 20 17.94 12.47 6.31
N ALA A 21 18.99 11.94 5.69
CA ALA A 21 18.89 11.17 4.44
C ALA A 21 18.29 9.77 4.66
N THR A 22 17.03 9.71 5.10
CA THR A 22 16.13 8.59 4.82
C THR A 22 15.43 8.94 3.53
N VAL A 23 15.80 8.30 2.42
CA VAL A 23 15.09 8.45 1.14
C VAL A 23 13.65 7.97 1.38
N LYS A 24 12.73 8.89 1.72
CA LYS A 24 11.29 8.62 1.82
C LYS A 24 10.82 8.29 0.41
N LYS A 25 10.97 7.03 0.02
CA LYS A 25 10.58 6.55 -1.31
C LYS A 25 9.08 6.76 -1.44
N LYS A 26 8.68 7.66 -2.33
CA LYS A 26 7.29 8.03 -2.53
C LYS A 26 6.51 6.79 -2.96
N LEU A 27 5.51 6.42 -2.17
CA LEU A 27 4.62 5.31 -2.49
C LEU A 27 3.71 5.71 -3.65
N ASN A 28 3.36 4.73 -4.48
CA ASN A 28 2.30 4.93 -5.47
C ASN A 28 0.92 4.77 -4.82
N GLN A 29 -0.13 5.18 -5.53
CA GLN A 29 -1.50 5.14 -5.01
C GLN A 29 -1.93 3.73 -4.55
N THR A 30 -1.57 2.68 -5.30
CA THR A 30 -1.89 1.30 -4.92
C THR A 30 -1.17 0.87 -3.64
N GLN A 31 0.10 1.25 -3.48
CA GLN A 31 0.87 0.99 -2.27
C GLN A 31 0.29 1.72 -1.07
N GLU A 32 -0.11 2.98 -1.22
CA GLU A 32 -0.81 3.75 -0.18
C GLU A 32 -2.12 3.08 0.23
N GLN A 33 -2.91 2.59 -0.74
CA GLN A 33 -4.14 1.85 -0.48
C GLN A 33 -3.89 0.53 0.25
N ILE A 34 -2.86 -0.22 -0.13
CA ILE A 34 -2.46 -1.46 0.56
C ILE A 34 -2.10 -1.16 2.02
N ILE A 35 -1.28 -0.13 2.26
CA ILE A 35 -0.89 0.29 3.62
C ILE A 35 -2.12 0.73 4.43
N ALA A 36 -3.06 1.46 3.82
CA ALA A 36 -4.29 1.86 4.48
C ALA A 36 -5.17 0.65 4.86
N LEU A 37 -5.25 -0.37 4.01
CA LEU A 37 -5.99 -1.60 4.30
C LEU A 37 -5.32 -2.42 5.41
N ILE A 38 -3.99 -2.50 5.41
CA ILE A 38 -3.22 -3.19 6.46
C ILE A 38 -3.39 -2.47 7.82
N ASN A 39 -3.38 -1.14 7.84
CA ASN A 39 -3.65 -0.38 9.07
C ASN A 39 -5.05 -0.65 9.64
N LYS A 40 -6.04 -0.90 8.78
CA LYS A 40 -7.41 -1.26 9.22
C LYS A 40 -7.50 -2.71 9.69
N ASN A 41 -6.80 -3.62 9.01
CA ASN A 41 -6.79 -5.04 9.34
C ASN A 41 -5.44 -5.65 8.98
N ALA A 42 -4.58 -5.84 9.98
CA ALA A 42 -3.26 -6.43 9.80
C ALA A 42 -3.29 -7.88 9.28
N LYS A 43 -4.41 -8.60 9.42
CA LYS A 43 -4.59 -9.98 8.94
C LYS A 43 -5.17 -10.05 7.53
N ILE A 44 -5.43 -8.91 6.87
CA ILE A 44 -6.03 -8.88 5.52
C ILE A 44 -5.19 -9.66 4.51
N THR A 45 -5.88 -10.43 3.66
CA THR A 45 -5.26 -11.26 2.64
C THR A 45 -5.01 -10.48 1.35
N ALA A 46 -4.10 -10.96 0.49
CA ALA A 46 -3.88 -10.36 -0.82
C ALA A 46 -5.14 -10.43 -1.71
N ASP A 47 -5.98 -11.47 -1.54
CA ASP A 47 -7.24 -11.62 -2.26
C ASP A 47 -8.27 -10.56 -1.83
N ASP A 48 -8.35 -10.26 -0.53
CA ASP A 48 -9.27 -9.24 -0.02
C ASP A 48 -8.80 -7.83 -0.39
N MET A 49 -7.48 -7.58 -0.36
CA MET A 49 -6.93 -6.33 -0.88
C MET A 49 -7.24 -6.15 -2.38
N ALA A 50 -7.12 -7.22 -3.17
CA ALA A 50 -7.42 -7.19 -4.60
C ALA A 50 -8.90 -6.84 -4.86
N LYS A 51 -9.82 -7.46 -4.12
CA LYS A 51 -11.26 -7.16 -4.19
C LYS A 51 -11.57 -5.73 -3.77
N ALA A 52 -10.94 -5.25 -2.69
CA ALA A 52 -11.17 -3.90 -2.15
C ALA A 52 -10.63 -2.79 -3.08
N ILE A 53 -9.48 -3.02 -3.72
CA ILE A 53 -8.85 -2.02 -4.61
C ILE A 53 -9.37 -2.13 -6.05
N GLY A 54 -9.86 -3.30 -6.47
CA GLY A 54 -10.34 -3.54 -7.82
C GLY A 54 -9.22 -3.86 -8.82
N ILE A 55 -8.15 -4.51 -8.38
CA ILE A 55 -7.03 -4.94 -9.24
C ILE A 55 -6.72 -6.42 -9.05
N THR A 56 -5.87 -6.99 -9.92
CA THR A 56 -5.51 -8.40 -9.83
C THR A 56 -4.69 -8.72 -8.58
N LYS A 57 -4.89 -9.91 -7.99
CA LYS A 57 -4.06 -10.43 -6.89
C LYS A 57 -2.56 -10.35 -7.20
N ARG A 58 -2.17 -10.68 -8.43
CA ARG A 58 -0.77 -10.59 -8.90
C ARG A 58 -0.21 -9.17 -8.75
N ASN A 59 -1.01 -8.13 -9.04
CA ASN A 59 -0.57 -6.74 -8.85
C ASN A 59 -0.44 -6.38 -7.36
N ILE A 60 -1.32 -6.90 -6.50
CA ILE A 60 -1.20 -6.76 -5.05
C ILE A 60 0.09 -7.42 -4.55
N GLU A 61 0.34 -8.67 -4.91
CA GLU A 61 1.54 -9.41 -4.52
C GLU A 61 2.83 -8.71 -4.97
N LYS A 62 2.86 -8.18 -6.19
CA LYS A 62 3.97 -7.36 -6.69
C LYS A 62 4.20 -6.13 -5.82
N ASN A 63 3.14 -5.38 -5.47
CA ASN A 63 3.26 -4.19 -4.63
C ASN A 63 3.65 -4.52 -3.19
N ILE A 64 3.09 -5.59 -2.60
CA ILE A 64 3.50 -6.10 -1.28
C ILE A 64 4.99 -6.47 -1.29
N LYS A 65 5.46 -7.17 -2.33
CA LYS A 65 6.88 -7.52 -2.47
C LYS A 65 7.74 -6.25 -2.48
N LEU A 66 7.39 -5.25 -3.28
CA LEU A 66 8.11 -3.97 -3.31
C LEU A 66 8.11 -3.26 -1.95
N LEU A 67 6.99 -3.26 -1.22
CA LEU A 67 6.91 -2.69 0.13
C LEU A 67 7.80 -3.44 1.13
N LYS A 68 7.90 -4.76 1.01
CA LYS A 68 8.83 -5.58 1.81
C LYS A 68 10.28 -5.29 1.46
N ASP A 69 10.61 -5.26 0.16
CA ASP A 69 11.96 -5.01 -0.34
C ASP A 69 12.44 -3.60 0.04
N HIS A 70 11.51 -2.64 0.18
CA HIS A 70 11.79 -1.29 0.69
C HIS A 70 11.87 -1.22 2.22
N GLY A 71 11.66 -2.33 2.94
CA GLY A 71 11.68 -2.35 4.41
C GLY A 71 10.50 -1.62 5.06
N ILE A 72 9.40 -1.41 4.33
CA ILE A 72 8.21 -0.69 4.81
C ILE A 72 7.18 -1.67 5.41
N LEU A 73 7.20 -2.92 4.94
CA LEU A 73 6.22 -3.93 5.33
C LEU A 73 6.90 -5.26 5.67
N ILE A 74 6.45 -5.92 6.73
CA ILE A 74 6.87 -7.29 7.05
C ILE A 74 5.66 -8.16 7.38
N ARG A 75 5.82 -9.48 7.20
CA ARG A 75 4.87 -10.48 7.66
C ARG A 75 5.45 -11.10 8.93
N VAL A 76 4.78 -10.93 10.06
CA VAL A 76 5.16 -11.53 11.33
C VAL A 76 4.24 -12.71 11.62
N GLY A 77 4.77 -13.75 12.28
CA GLY A 77 4.00 -14.92 12.72
C GLY A 77 3.92 -16.08 11.72
N GLY A 78 3.34 -17.20 12.17
CA GLY A 78 3.23 -18.45 11.40
C GLY A 78 2.07 -18.46 10.39
N LYS A 79 1.92 -19.58 9.68
CA LYS A 79 0.90 -19.75 8.62
C LYS A 79 -0.54 -19.44 9.07
N LYS A 80 -0.88 -19.73 10.33
CA LYS A 80 -2.24 -19.56 10.89
C LYS A 80 -2.47 -18.21 11.56
N GLU A 81 -1.43 -17.65 12.20
CA GLU A 81 -1.59 -16.46 13.05
C GLU A 81 -0.89 -15.21 12.52
N GLY A 82 -0.24 -15.31 11.36
CA GLY A 82 0.54 -14.20 10.86
C GLY A 82 -0.30 -12.94 10.60
N HIS A 83 0.36 -11.80 10.71
CA HIS A 83 -0.19 -10.49 10.39
C HIS A 83 0.88 -9.63 9.72
N TRP A 84 0.43 -8.60 9.03
CA TRP A 84 1.28 -7.60 8.39
C TRP A 84 1.63 -6.51 9.40
N GLU A 85 2.90 -6.14 9.50
CA GLU A 85 3.35 -5.00 10.28
C GLU A 85 4.01 -3.97 9.36
N ILE A 86 3.73 -2.70 9.64
CA ILE A 86 4.30 -1.55 8.92
C ILE A 86 5.50 -1.05 9.73
N ILE A 87 6.67 -1.08 9.11
CA ILE A 87 7.90 -0.57 9.70
C ILE A 87 8.02 0.91 9.28
N LYS A 88 8.01 1.81 10.27
CA LYS A 88 8.15 3.26 10.07
C LYS A 88 9.60 3.70 10.06
#